data_AF-A0A5N6YVG2-F1
#
_entry.id   AF-A0A5N6YVG2-F1
#
_cell.length_a   1.000
_cell.length_b   1.000
_cell.length_c   1.000
_cell.angle_alpha   90.00
_cell.angle_beta   90.00
_cell.angle_gamma   90.00
#
_symmetry.space_group_name_H-M   'P 1'
#
loop_
_entity.id
_entity.type
_entity.pdbx_description
1 polymer ?
#
loop_
_entity_poly.entity_id
_entity_poly.type
_entity_poly.pdbx_seq_one_letter_code
_entity_poly.pdbx_strand_id
1 'polypeptide(L)'
;MDEQSTPLGNQKRAFWRSSCRERLSQHIWETLGLKVQPSDVRLKPEEDMPYRWRIEDPCLEYLFQKYLSKHSVGAYMLLQREVGQKKVDLDLLAHLQAENLCLTEKLRLVENKKYLSEQATIEVEEEIKSQTSQEIFKWMDICEWYQARCLHCSTILGQMTAFLQGDSSGEMLCQTSDN
;
A
#
# COMPACT_ATOMS: atom_id res chain seq x y z
N MET A 1 -66.56 -18.21 -12.81
CA MET A 1 -66.90 -17.62 -11.51
C MET A 1 -66.15 -16.32 -11.42
N ASP A 2 -66.84 -15.21 -11.63
CA ASP A 2 -66.25 -13.86 -11.58
C ASP A 2 -66.03 -13.47 -10.13
N GLU A 3 -64.76 -13.48 -9.72
CA GLU A 3 -64.32 -13.11 -8.38
C GLU A 3 -64.52 -11.60 -8.20
N GLN A 4 -65.66 -11.23 -7.63
CA GLN A 4 -66.02 -9.84 -7.31
C GLN A 4 -64.95 -9.24 -6.39
N SER A 5 -64.09 -8.41 -6.98
CA SER A 5 -63.01 -7.73 -6.29
C SER A 5 -63.58 -6.61 -5.44
N THR A 6 -63.46 -6.71 -4.11
CA THR A 6 -63.90 -5.66 -3.18
C THR A 6 -63.14 -4.35 -3.42
N PRO A 7 -63.76 -3.17 -3.21
CA PRO A 7 -63.15 -1.87 -3.50
C PRO A 7 -61.77 -1.66 -2.84
N LEU A 8 -61.60 -2.21 -1.63
CA LEU A 8 -60.34 -2.15 -0.87
C LEU A 8 -59.22 -2.99 -1.51
N GLY A 9 -59.54 -4.16 -2.09
CA GLY A 9 -58.57 -5.01 -2.77
C GLY A 9 -57.99 -4.35 -4.03
N ASN A 10 -58.86 -3.67 -4.80
CA ASN A 10 -58.47 -2.94 -5.99
C ASN A 10 -57.58 -1.73 -5.68
N GLN A 11 -57.90 -0.99 -4.63
CA GLN A 11 -57.07 0.14 -4.16
C GLN A 11 -55.68 -0.31 -3.71
N LYS A 12 -55.61 -1.37 -2.89
CA LYS A 12 -54.33 -1.95 -2.44
C LYS A 12 -53.47 -2.39 -3.62
N ARG A 13 -54.10 -3.03 -4.62
CA ARG A 13 -53.41 -3.47 -5.83
C ARG A 13 -52.89 -2.31 -6.67
N ALA A 14 -53.66 -1.23 -6.80
CA ALA A 14 -53.23 -0.02 -7.50
C ALA A 14 -52.03 0.63 -6.79
N PHE A 15 -52.10 0.79 -5.47
CA PHE A 15 -51.01 1.34 -4.66
C PHE A 15 -49.69 0.58 -4.86
N TRP A 16 -49.69 -0.74 -4.64
CA TRP A 16 -48.48 -1.54 -4.77
C TRP A 16 -47.94 -1.57 -6.20
N ARG A 17 -48.81 -1.50 -7.20
CA ARG A 17 -48.38 -1.41 -8.60
C ARG A 17 -47.64 -0.10 -8.87
N SER A 18 -48.16 1.03 -8.39
CA SER A 18 -47.51 2.34 -8.56
C SER A 18 -46.16 2.37 -7.82
N SER A 19 -46.14 1.94 -6.56
CA SER A 19 -44.92 1.93 -5.76
C SER A 19 -43.83 1.01 -6.35
N CYS A 20 -44.23 -0.16 -6.87
CA CYS A 20 -43.31 -1.06 -7.60
C CYS A 20 -42.75 -0.38 -8.86
N ARG A 21 -43.59 0.29 -9.66
CA ARG A 21 -43.16 1.01 -10.87
C ARG A 21 -42.18 2.14 -10.58
N GLU A 22 -42.43 2.90 -9.52
CA GLU A 22 -41.53 3.96 -9.06
C GLU A 22 -40.16 3.39 -8.70
N ARG A 23 -40.13 2.33 -7.89
CA ARG A 23 -38.87 1.69 -7.49
C ARG A 23 -38.11 1.12 -8.69
N LEU A 24 -38.79 0.47 -9.64
CA LEU A 24 -38.16 -0.07 -10.85
C LEU A 24 -37.61 1.05 -11.75
N SER A 25 -38.35 2.15 -11.92
CA SER A 25 -37.88 3.35 -12.64
C SER A 25 -36.63 3.93 -12.00
N GLN A 26 -36.65 4.08 -10.67
CA GLN A 26 -35.50 4.54 -9.90
C GLN A 26 -34.29 3.62 -10.10
N HIS A 27 -34.48 2.30 -10.06
CA HIS A 27 -33.39 1.36 -10.27
C HIS A 27 -32.78 1.45 -11.68
N ILE A 28 -33.60 1.66 -12.71
CA ILE A 28 -33.12 1.90 -14.08
C ILE A 28 -32.25 3.16 -14.13
N TRP A 29 -32.68 4.23 -13.46
CA TRP A 29 -31.88 5.45 -13.34
C TRP A 29 -30.57 5.21 -12.58
N GLU A 30 -30.61 4.54 -11.43
CA GLU A 30 -29.42 4.23 -10.60
C GLU A 30 -28.39 3.38 -11.35
N THR A 31 -28.86 2.46 -12.20
CA THR A 31 -28.00 1.47 -12.87
C THR A 31 -27.51 1.94 -14.23
N LEU A 32 -28.37 2.60 -15.01
CA LEU A 32 -28.10 2.96 -16.41
C LEU A 32 -28.04 4.47 -16.64
N GLY A 33 -28.41 5.31 -15.67
CA GLY A 33 -28.53 6.76 -15.86
C GLY A 33 -29.68 7.15 -16.80
N LEU A 34 -30.67 6.26 -16.99
CA LEU A 34 -31.80 6.47 -17.90
C LEU A 34 -33.05 6.90 -17.14
N LYS A 35 -33.60 8.07 -17.47
CA LYS A 35 -34.81 8.58 -16.84
C LYS A 35 -36.05 8.02 -17.55
N VAL A 36 -36.60 6.94 -17.01
CA VAL A 36 -37.84 6.30 -17.51
C VAL A 36 -38.99 6.64 -16.57
N GLN A 37 -40.13 7.12 -17.09
CA GLN A 37 -41.29 7.38 -16.23
C GLN A 37 -41.85 6.07 -15.64
N PRO A 38 -42.35 6.05 -14.39
CA PRO A 38 -42.94 4.85 -13.78
C PRO A 38 -44.04 4.19 -14.63
N SER A 39 -44.84 5.00 -15.35
CA SER A 39 -45.86 4.55 -16.30
C SER A 39 -45.29 3.76 -17.47
N ASP A 40 -44.04 4.05 -17.87
CA ASP A 40 -43.38 3.51 -19.05
C ASP A 40 -42.49 2.31 -18.73
N VAL A 41 -42.31 2.00 -17.45
CA VAL A 41 -41.64 0.78 -17.01
C VAL A 41 -42.39 -0.45 -17.53
N ARG A 42 -41.67 -1.41 -18.10
CA ARG A 42 -42.14 -2.69 -18.62
C ARG A 42 -41.25 -3.79 -18.08
N LEU A 43 -41.84 -4.88 -17.59
CA LEU A 43 -41.09 -6.09 -17.25
C LEU A 43 -40.69 -6.90 -18.49
N LYS A 44 -41.47 -6.75 -19.57
CA LYS A 44 -41.16 -7.25 -20.91
C LYS A 44 -40.82 -6.07 -21.82
N PRO A 45 -39.60 -5.54 -21.75
CA PRO A 45 -39.16 -4.54 -22.72
C PRO A 45 -39.09 -5.20 -24.11
N GLU A 46 -39.62 -4.49 -25.10
CA GLU A 46 -39.49 -4.84 -26.52
C GLU A 46 -38.04 -4.60 -26.98
N GLU A 47 -37.66 -5.08 -28.17
CA GLU A 47 -36.29 -4.97 -28.68
C GLU A 47 -35.81 -3.52 -28.80
N ASP A 48 -36.72 -2.58 -29.05
CA ASP A 48 -36.43 -1.16 -29.22
C ASP A 48 -36.37 -0.36 -27.90
N MET A 49 -36.52 -1.01 -26.74
CA MET A 49 -36.49 -0.32 -25.44
C MET A 49 -35.06 -0.10 -24.96
N PRO A 50 -34.76 1.06 -24.32
CA PRO A 50 -33.39 1.44 -23.95
C PRO A 50 -32.85 0.68 -22.72
N TYR A 51 -33.60 -0.29 -22.18
CA TYR A 51 -33.17 -1.13 -21.07
C TYR A 51 -33.72 -2.55 -21.19
N ARG A 52 -32.99 -3.51 -20.62
CA ARG A 52 -33.42 -4.90 -20.45
C ARG A 52 -33.10 -5.35 -19.02
N TRP A 53 -33.97 -6.19 -18.45
CA TRP A 53 -33.75 -6.77 -17.14
C TRP A 53 -32.70 -7.87 -17.19
N ARG A 54 -31.67 -7.77 -16.35
CA ARG A 54 -30.79 -8.88 -15.99
C ARG A 54 -31.36 -9.54 -14.74
N ILE A 55 -31.59 -10.85 -14.80
CA ILE A 55 -32.18 -11.63 -13.72
C ILE A 55 -31.11 -12.59 -13.24
N GLU A 56 -30.59 -12.35 -12.04
CA GLU A 56 -29.54 -13.19 -11.44
C GLU A 56 -30.12 -14.43 -10.74
N ASP A 57 -31.36 -14.35 -10.27
CA ASP A 57 -32.07 -15.46 -9.64
C ASP A 57 -33.06 -16.11 -10.64
N PRO A 58 -32.77 -17.32 -11.15
CA PRO A 58 -33.66 -18.02 -12.09
C PRO A 58 -35.08 -18.22 -11.54
N CYS A 59 -35.25 -18.30 -10.22
CA CYS A 59 -36.56 -18.44 -9.59
C CYS A 59 -37.45 -17.21 -9.80
N LEU A 60 -36.91 -16.05 -10.19
CA LEU A 60 -37.66 -14.82 -10.44
C LEU A 60 -38.03 -14.62 -11.92
N GLU A 61 -37.53 -15.44 -12.84
CA GLU A 61 -37.75 -15.26 -14.28
C GLU A 61 -39.22 -15.23 -14.67
N TYR A 62 -40.05 -16.05 -14.01
CA TYR A 62 -41.49 -16.12 -14.28
C TYR A 62 -42.21 -14.77 -14.07
N LEU A 63 -41.67 -13.87 -13.23
CA LEU A 63 -42.22 -12.53 -13.02
C LEU A 63 -42.04 -11.66 -14.26
N PHE A 64 -40.96 -11.85 -15.01
CA PHE A 64 -40.66 -11.06 -16.21
C PHE A 64 -41.34 -11.60 -17.46
N GLN A 65 -42.03 -12.75 -17.38
CA GLN A 65 -42.80 -13.30 -18.49
C GLN A 65 -44.20 -12.67 -18.66
N LYS A 66 -44.65 -11.85 -17.68
CA LYS A 66 -45.97 -11.21 -17.66
C LYS A 66 -45.87 -9.69 -17.52
N TYR A 67 -46.88 -8.98 -18.05
CA TYR A 67 -47.01 -7.54 -17.85
C TYR A 67 -47.35 -7.21 -16.39
N LEU A 68 -46.87 -6.06 -15.88
CA LEU A 68 -47.15 -5.57 -14.53
C LEU A 68 -48.66 -5.55 -14.21
N SER A 69 -49.51 -5.16 -15.15
CA SER A 69 -50.96 -5.12 -14.94
C SER A 69 -51.59 -6.50 -14.66
N LYS A 70 -50.92 -7.60 -15.01
CA LYS A 70 -51.38 -8.98 -14.81
C LYS A 70 -50.81 -9.67 -13.56
N HIS A 71 -49.97 -8.98 -12.80
CA HIS A 71 -49.37 -9.51 -11.57
C HIS A 71 -50.27 -9.36 -10.34
N SER A 72 -49.98 -10.19 -9.34
CA SER A 72 -50.60 -10.13 -8.01
C SER A 72 -49.93 -9.06 -7.15
N VAL A 73 -50.56 -8.71 -6.03
CA VAL A 73 -49.96 -7.78 -5.05
C VAL A 73 -48.63 -8.30 -4.51
N GLY A 74 -48.55 -9.61 -4.23
CA GLY A 74 -47.32 -10.23 -3.74
C GLY A 74 -46.16 -10.11 -4.73
N ALA A 75 -46.44 -10.21 -6.03
CA ALA A 75 -45.42 -10.01 -7.07
C ALA A 75 -44.91 -8.56 -7.11
N TYR A 76 -45.76 -7.55 -6.91
CA TYR A 76 -45.30 -6.15 -6.82
C TYR A 76 -44.38 -5.93 -5.61
N MET A 77 -44.77 -6.45 -4.44
CA MET A 77 -43.99 -6.33 -3.21
C MET A 77 -42.62 -7.00 -3.33
N LEU A 78 -42.58 -8.19 -3.94
CA LEU A 78 -41.35 -8.93 -4.18
C LEU A 78 -40.42 -8.18 -5.12
N LEU A 79 -40.92 -7.74 -6.29
CA LEU A 79 -40.13 -6.95 -7.25
C LEU A 79 -39.59 -5.66 -6.63
N GLN A 80 -40.41 -4.96 -5.85
CA GLN A 80 -39.99 -3.73 -5.18
C GLN A 80 -38.89 -3.97 -4.14
N ARG A 81 -38.98 -5.07 -3.39
CA ARG A 81 -38.01 -5.40 -2.34
C ARG A 81 -36.67 -5.84 -2.91
N GLU A 82 -36.70 -6.76 -3.86
CA GLU A 82 -35.51 -7.48 -4.34
C GLU A 82 -34.76 -6.71 -5.43
N VAL A 83 -35.41 -5.77 -6.14
CA VAL A 83 -34.73 -5.02 -7.19
C VAL A 83 -33.56 -4.20 -6.63
N GLY A 84 -32.38 -4.40 -7.23
CA GLY A 84 -31.14 -3.76 -6.83
C GLY A 84 -30.52 -4.30 -5.54
N GLN A 85 -31.11 -5.33 -4.92
CA GLN A 85 -30.45 -6.03 -3.82
C GLN A 85 -29.32 -6.87 -4.39
N LYS A 86 -28.10 -6.59 -3.96
CA LYS A 86 -26.96 -7.45 -4.24
C LYS A 86 -27.12 -8.69 -3.37
N LYS A 87 -27.27 -9.87 -3.97
CA LYS A 87 -27.08 -11.11 -3.21
C LYS A 87 -25.62 -11.15 -2.80
N VAL A 88 -25.38 -10.99 -1.50
CA VAL A 88 -24.07 -11.24 -0.93
C VAL A 88 -23.86 -12.74 -1.01
N ASP A 89 -22.93 -13.16 -1.86
CA ASP A 89 -22.41 -14.52 -1.84
C ASP A 89 -21.66 -14.70 -0.53
N LEU A 90 -22.33 -15.33 0.43
CA LEU A 90 -21.86 -15.47 1.80
C LEU A 90 -20.59 -16.34 1.86
N ASP A 91 -20.48 -17.32 0.97
CA ASP A 91 -19.33 -18.23 0.89
C ASP A 91 -18.12 -17.50 0.32
N LEU A 92 -18.32 -16.70 -0.74
CA LEU A 92 -17.27 -15.85 -1.29
C LEU A 92 -16.80 -14.82 -0.25
N LEU A 93 -17.73 -14.21 0.50
CA LEU A 93 -17.38 -13.24 1.54
C LEU A 93 -16.56 -13.87 2.66
N ALA A 94 -16.95 -15.07 3.13
CA ALA A 94 -16.21 -15.81 4.14
C ALA A 94 -14.80 -16.18 3.65
N HIS A 95 -14.67 -16.58 2.38
CA HIS A 95 -13.37 -16.88 1.78
C HIS A 95 -12.46 -15.65 1.74
N LEU A 96 -12.97 -14.51 1.26
CA LEU A 96 -12.22 -13.25 1.21
C LEU A 96 -11.81 -12.78 2.60
N GLN A 97 -12.65 -12.98 3.62
CA GLN A 97 -12.30 -12.64 5.01
C GLN A 97 -11.16 -13.51 5.54
N ALA A 98 -11.21 -14.82 5.29
CA ALA A 98 -10.15 -15.74 5.70
C ALA A 98 -8.81 -15.43 4.99
N GLU A 99 -8.86 -15.12 3.69
CA GLU A 99 -7.69 -14.71 2.92
C GLU A 99 -7.09 -13.41 3.45
N ASN A 100 -7.92 -12.39 3.70
CA ASN A 100 -7.45 -11.13 4.28
C ASN A 100 -6.74 -11.34 5.63
N LEU A 101 -7.31 -12.17 6.51
CA LEU A 101 -6.68 -12.50 7.79
C LEU A 101 -5.31 -13.17 7.59
N CYS A 102 -5.22 -14.12 6.66
CA CYS A 102 -3.98 -14.81 6.33
C CYS A 102 -2.92 -13.84 5.77
N LEU A 103 -3.31 -12.94 4.87
CA LEU A 103 -2.42 -11.95 4.28
C LEU A 103 -1.93 -10.94 5.32
N THR A 104 -2.79 -10.48 6.23
CA THR A 104 -2.39 -9.59 7.33
C THR A 104 -1.33 -10.24 8.22
N GLU A 105 -1.49 -11.51 8.57
CA GLU A 105 -0.48 -12.20 9.39
C GLU A 105 0.85 -12.40 8.64
N LYS A 106 0.80 -12.75 7.35
CA LYS A 106 2.02 -12.84 6.51
C LYS A 106 2.75 -11.51 6.44
N LEU A 107 2.02 -10.41 6.29
CA LEU A 107 2.58 -9.07 6.21
C LEU A 107 3.30 -8.71 7.52
N ARG A 108 2.67 -8.98 8.67
CA ARG A 108 3.28 -8.80 10.00
C ARG A 108 4.57 -9.61 10.16
N LEU A 109 4.61 -10.86 9.69
CA LEU A 109 5.81 -11.69 9.75
C LEU A 109 6.95 -11.14 8.89
N VAL A 110 6.64 -10.65 7.69
CA VAL A 110 7.63 -10.04 6.79
C VAL A 110 8.17 -8.74 7.39
N GLU A 111 7.32 -7.90 7.96
CA GLU A 111 7.73 -6.65 8.64
C GLU A 111 8.66 -6.94 9.82
N ASN A 112 8.31 -7.90 10.68
CA ASN A 112 9.16 -8.30 11.80
C ASN A 112 10.50 -8.85 11.32
N LYS A 113 10.50 -9.70 10.29
CA LYS A 113 11.74 -10.25 9.73
C LYS A 113 12.63 -9.16 9.14
N LYS A 114 12.02 -8.18 8.45
CA LYS A 114 12.73 -7.02 7.90
C LYS A 114 13.36 -6.19 9.03
N TYR A 115 12.59 -5.88 10.06
CA TYR A 115 13.08 -5.14 11.23
C TYR A 115 14.29 -5.84 11.89
N LEU A 116 14.19 -7.14 12.13
CA LEU A 116 15.30 -7.92 12.70
C LEU A 116 16.53 -7.94 11.80
N SER A 117 16.34 -8.04 10.48
CA SER A 117 17.43 -7.97 9.52
C SER A 117 18.10 -6.60 9.51
N GLU A 118 17.33 -5.52 9.62
CA GLU A 118 17.85 -4.15 9.68
C GLU A 118 18.62 -3.91 10.97
N GLN A 119 18.14 -4.41 12.10
CA GLN A 119 18.88 -4.34 13.36
C GLN A 119 20.21 -5.08 13.29
N ALA A 120 20.21 -6.30 12.76
CA ALA A 120 21.44 -7.07 12.61
C ALA A 120 22.46 -6.36 11.70
N THR A 121 22.01 -5.67 10.64
CA THR A 121 22.91 -4.87 9.80
C THR A 121 23.50 -3.68 10.54
N ILE A 122 22.71 -2.99 11.36
CA ILE A 122 23.19 -1.86 12.17
C ILE A 122 24.24 -2.33 13.18
N GLU A 123 23.98 -3.42 13.90
CA GLU A 123 24.92 -3.98 14.88
C GLU A 123 26.26 -4.36 14.23
N VAL A 124 26.22 -5.00 13.05
CA VAL A 124 27.44 -5.34 12.31
C VAL A 124 28.19 -4.09 11.83
N GLU A 125 27.48 -3.07 11.33
CA GLU A 125 28.09 -1.81 10.92
C GLU A 125 28.76 -1.07 12.08
N GLU A 126 28.12 -1.05 13.25
CA GLU A 126 28.68 -0.44 14.47
C GLU A 126 29.95 -1.16 14.93
N GLU A 127 29.96 -2.50 14.91
CA GLU A 127 31.13 -3.30 15.25
C GLU A 127 32.29 -3.03 14.28
N ILE A 128 32.02 -3.06 12.96
CA ILE A 128 33.02 -2.76 11.93
C ILE A 128 33.59 -1.36 12.15
N LYS A 129 32.74 -0.36 12.44
CA LYS A 129 33.17 1.02 12.67
C LYS A 129 34.04 1.15 13.92
N SER A 130 33.66 0.47 15.01
CA SER A 130 34.43 0.41 16.25
C SER A 130 35.82 -0.18 16.01
N GLN A 131 35.87 -1.35 15.37
CA GLN A 131 37.11 -2.06 15.07
C GLN A 131 38.02 -1.26 14.12
N THR A 132 37.44 -0.67 13.08
CA THR A 132 38.18 0.20 12.14
C THR A 132 38.77 1.41 12.88
N SER A 133 38.02 2.03 13.80
CA SER A 133 38.51 3.16 14.59
C SER A 133 39.69 2.75 15.47
N GLN A 134 39.60 1.59 16.12
CA GLN A 134 40.68 1.05 16.95
C GLN A 134 41.96 0.79 16.13
N GLU A 135 41.83 0.24 14.92
CA GLU A 135 42.96 0.04 14.03
C GLU A 135 43.59 1.35 13.59
N ILE A 136 42.79 2.37 13.28
CA ILE A 136 43.28 3.72 12.93
C ILE A 136 44.14 4.29 14.07
N PHE A 137 43.66 4.23 15.32
CA PHE A 137 44.42 4.72 16.47
C PHE A 137 45.74 3.96 16.65
N LYS A 138 45.72 2.63 16.51
CA LYS A 138 46.94 1.82 16.57
C LYS A 138 47.95 2.24 15.51
N TRP A 139 47.51 2.49 14.28
CA TRP A 139 48.39 2.95 13.20
C TRP A 139 48.88 4.37 13.41
N MET A 140 48.08 5.26 13.98
CA MET A 140 48.50 6.61 14.38
C MET A 140 49.65 6.55 15.39
N ASP A 141 49.53 5.77 16.45
CA ASP A 141 50.58 5.61 17.47
C ASP A 141 51.91 5.13 16.86
N ILE A 142 51.82 4.17 15.92
CA ILE A 142 52.99 3.67 15.18
C ILE A 142 53.62 4.79 14.35
N CYS A 143 52.82 5.54 13.59
CA CYS A 143 53.30 6.65 12.77
C CYS A 143 53.98 7.74 13.63
N GLU A 144 53.37 8.12 14.75
CA GLU A 144 53.95 9.09 15.69
C GLU A 144 55.30 8.61 16.25
N TRP A 145 55.38 7.32 16.61
CA TRP A 145 56.64 6.73 17.08
C TRP A 145 57.74 6.80 16.03
N TYR A 146 57.46 6.41 14.78
CA TYR A 146 58.43 6.49 13.68
C TYR A 146 58.82 7.94 13.37
N GLN A 147 57.85 8.86 13.36
CA GLN A 147 58.10 10.28 13.12
C GLN A 147 59.05 10.86 14.16
N ALA A 148 58.83 10.59 15.45
CA ALA A 148 59.71 11.03 16.53
C ALA A 148 61.13 10.46 16.38
N ARG A 149 61.24 9.17 16.02
CA ARG A 149 62.52 8.49 15.79
C ARG A 149 63.29 9.11 14.62
N CYS A 150 62.62 9.38 13.51
CA CYS A 150 63.22 10.03 12.34
C CYS A 150 63.70 11.44 12.66
N LEU A 151 62.89 12.23 13.39
CA LEU A 151 63.28 13.58 13.81
C LEU A 151 64.52 13.55 14.70
N HIS A 152 64.59 12.59 15.63
CA HIS A 152 65.76 12.40 16.47
C HIS A 152 67.01 12.06 15.64
N CYS A 153 66.92 11.06 14.75
CA CYS A 153 68.04 10.70 13.86
C CYS A 153 68.50 11.88 13.00
N SER A 154 67.56 12.63 12.40
CA SER A 154 67.87 13.83 11.62
C SER A 154 68.58 14.90 12.44
N THR A 155 68.19 15.05 13.71
CA THR A 155 68.82 16.02 14.63
C THR A 155 70.26 15.62 14.93
N ILE A 156 70.51 14.35 15.27
CA ILE A 156 71.85 13.82 15.54
C ILE A 156 72.73 13.93 14.29
N LEU A 157 72.22 13.56 13.11
CA LEU A 157 72.95 13.69 11.86
C LEU A 157 73.29 15.14 11.53
N GLY A 158 72.37 16.07 11.78
CA GLY A 158 72.61 17.51 11.64
C GLY A 158 73.72 18.00 12.56
N GLN A 159 73.73 17.57 13.83
CA GLN A 159 74.79 17.89 14.79
C GLN A 159 76.15 17.34 14.35
N MET A 160 76.22 16.08 13.93
CA MET A 160 77.46 15.46 13.43
C MET A 160 77.99 16.17 12.18
N THR A 161 77.11 16.57 11.27
CA THR A 161 77.50 17.29 10.06
C THR A 161 78.06 18.69 10.37
N ALA A 162 77.41 19.42 11.29
CA ALA A 162 77.90 20.73 11.74
C ALA A 162 79.27 20.62 12.42
N PHE A 163 79.49 19.58 13.22
CA PHE A 163 80.80 19.30 13.84
C PHE A 163 81.89 19.10 12.77
N LEU A 164 81.65 18.26 11.77
CA LEU A 164 82.61 17.99 10.70
C LEU A 164 82.89 19.21 9.81
N GLN A 165 81.91 20.09 9.59
CA GLN A 165 82.09 21.31 8.79
C GLN A 165 82.82 22.41 9.57
N GLY A 166 82.70 22.45 10.90
CA GLY A 166 83.38 23.39 11.78
C GLY A 166 84.90 23.22 11.90
N ASP A 167 85.46 22.09 11.43
CA ASP A 167 86.89 21.78 11.49
C ASP A 167 87.68 22.17 10.21
N SER A 168 87.04 22.89 9.28
CA SER A 168 87.65 23.30 8.01
C SER A 168 88.47 24.61 8.10
N SER A 169 88.66 25.18 9.29
CA SER A 169 89.39 26.45 9.49
C SER A 169 90.59 26.26 10.41
N GLY A 170 91.46 25.32 10.05
CA GLY A 170 92.67 24.97 10.78
C GLY A 170 93.94 25.04 9.93
N GLU A 171 94.10 26.07 9.08
CA GLU A 171 95.41 26.41 8.52
C GLU A 171 96.00 27.63 9.25
N MET A 172 96.82 27.28 10.24
CA MET A 172 98.22 27.66 10.32
C MET A 172 98.58 29.12 9.99
N LEU A 173 98.77 29.93 11.03
CA LEU A 173 99.82 30.97 11.02
C LEU A 173 100.34 31.22 12.44
N CYS A 174 101.44 30.54 12.75
CA CYS A 174 102.42 31.03 13.70
C CYS A 174 103.03 32.32 13.16
N GLN A 175 103.09 33.36 13.99
CA GLN A 175 104.17 34.36 14.07
C GLN A 175 103.84 35.30 15.24
N THR A 176 104.47 35.06 16.40
CA THR A 176 105.63 35.79 16.97
C THR A 176 105.31 37.19 17.49
N SER A 177 105.46 37.33 18.81
CA SER A 177 106.24 38.35 19.54
C SER A 177 106.28 39.78 18.99
N ASP A 178 105.76 40.75 19.76
CA ASP A 178 106.55 41.69 20.61
C ASP A 178 105.83 43.04 20.81
N ASN A 179 105.92 43.52 22.06
CA ASN A 179 105.68 44.87 22.62
C ASN A 179 104.29 45.50 22.60
#